data_AF-A0AA88HUR2-F1
#
_entry.id   AF-A0AA88HUR2-F1
#
_cell.length_a   1.000
_cell.length_b   1.000
_cell.length_c   1.000
_cell.angle_alpha   90.00
_cell.angle_beta   90.00
_cell.angle_gamma   90.00
#
_symmetry.space_group_name_H-M   'P 1'
#
loop_
_entity.id
_entity.type
_entity.pdbx_description
1 polymer ?
#
loop_
_entity_poly.entity_id
_entity_poly.type
_entity_poly.pdbx_seq_one_letter_code
_entity_poly.pdbx_strand_id
1 'polypeptide(L)'
;MATPESRLTYIKYALFFYNFLGVILGVALFGLACWAYADWDFKYFINTLEMRHFHDGTAVLLTAAILAALAPLIGCLGAMGESRGALLVYGILCIVACIFELAGAAYILDNSTIWSKGTFWLKDRFYQLIYETQRDNRAYEIMRVIQEHVQCCGSYKYYDYSDVHIPIPNECRNQITGNVHKYGCHEIFSHYLSTRSGPLAGVALALFILQVIAAFSAFHMRSLIRRVERGETNYKRVSSKG
;
A
#
# COMPACT_ATOMS: atom_id res chain seq x y z
N MET A 1 23.79 19.69 -31.52
CA MET A 1 24.14 19.15 -30.18
C MET A 1 23.57 20.08 -29.13
N ALA A 2 22.79 19.60 -28.17
CA ALA A 2 22.28 20.44 -27.07
C ALA A 2 23.43 20.88 -26.15
N THR A 3 23.46 22.17 -25.79
CA THR A 3 24.43 22.71 -24.83
C THR A 3 24.28 22.04 -23.45
N PRO A 4 25.35 21.92 -22.64
CA PRO A 4 25.25 21.34 -21.30
C PRO A 4 24.20 22.03 -20.40
N GLU A 5 24.04 23.34 -20.52
CA GLU A 5 23.04 24.11 -19.76
C GLU A 5 21.60 23.79 -20.16
N SER A 6 21.32 23.71 -21.47
CA SER A 6 19.96 23.35 -21.93
C SER A 6 19.56 21.96 -21.43
N ARG A 7 20.46 20.98 -21.47
CA ARG A 7 20.22 19.63 -20.93
C ARG A 7 19.89 19.65 -19.43
N LEU A 8 20.59 20.45 -18.64
CA LEU A 8 20.34 20.57 -17.21
C LEU A 8 18.93 21.13 -16.94
N THR A 9 18.52 22.14 -17.70
CA THR A 9 17.18 22.76 -17.60
C THR A 9 16.07 21.76 -17.92
N TYR A 10 16.18 20.96 -18.99
CA TYR A 10 15.17 19.93 -19.31
C TYR A 10 15.01 18.91 -18.18
N ILE A 11 16.12 18.44 -17.60
CA ILE A 11 16.09 17.44 -16.52
C ILE A 11 15.50 18.03 -15.24
N LYS A 12 15.80 19.30 -14.93
CA LYS A 12 15.17 20.02 -13.81
C LYS A 12 13.65 20.02 -13.95
N TYR A 13 13.12 20.44 -15.10
CA TYR A 13 11.68 20.48 -15.34
C TYR A 13 11.04 19.09 -15.27
N ALA A 14 11.70 18.07 -15.83
CA ALA A 14 11.23 16.70 -15.72
C ALA A 14 11.18 16.22 -14.26
N LEU A 15 12.23 16.49 -13.47
CA LEU A 15 12.29 16.12 -12.05
C LEU A 15 11.20 16.85 -11.24
N PHE A 16 10.95 18.15 -11.49
CA PHE A 16 9.84 18.87 -10.86
C PHE A 16 8.48 18.28 -11.20
N PHE A 17 8.27 17.90 -12.46
CA PHE A 17 7.02 17.29 -12.90
C PHE A 17 6.77 15.94 -12.20
N TYR A 18 7.77 15.04 -12.18
CA TYR A 18 7.63 13.76 -11.47
C TYR A 18 7.46 13.94 -9.96
N ASN A 19 8.16 14.90 -9.36
CA ASN A 19 7.98 15.23 -7.95
C ASN A 19 6.58 15.75 -7.63
N PHE A 20 6.01 16.61 -8.50
CA PHE A 20 4.65 17.11 -8.33
C PHE A 20 3.62 15.97 -8.37
N LEU A 21 3.72 15.05 -9.35
CA LEU A 21 2.89 13.85 -9.40
C LEU A 21 3.10 12.95 -8.19
N GLY A 22 4.35 12.79 -7.76
CA GLY A 22 4.73 12.01 -6.58
C GLY A 22 4.10 12.54 -5.29
N VAL A 23 4.05 13.87 -5.09
CA VAL A 23 3.36 14.47 -3.93
C VAL A 23 1.87 14.17 -3.98
N ILE A 24 1.21 14.35 -5.13
CA ILE A 24 -0.23 14.10 -5.25
C ILE A 24 -0.56 12.66 -4.89
N LEU A 25 0.15 11.70 -5.48
CA LEU A 25 -0.09 10.30 -5.20
C LEU A 25 0.36 9.89 -3.79
N GLY A 26 1.42 10.49 -3.26
CA GLY A 26 1.89 10.26 -1.89
C GLY A 26 0.87 10.68 -0.86
N VAL A 27 0.27 11.87 -1.04
CA VAL A 27 -0.84 12.36 -0.22
C VAL A 27 -2.08 11.49 -0.39
N ALA A 28 -2.40 11.06 -1.61
CA ALA A 28 -3.51 10.14 -1.86
C ALA A 28 -3.31 8.79 -1.14
N LEU A 29 -2.11 8.20 -1.22
CA LEU A 29 -1.78 6.95 -0.52
C LEU A 29 -1.86 7.14 1.00
N PHE A 30 -1.34 8.26 1.52
CA PHE A 30 -1.44 8.60 2.93
C PHE A 30 -2.89 8.73 3.39
N GLY A 31 -3.74 9.43 2.61
CA GLY A 31 -5.16 9.58 2.88
C GLY A 31 -5.89 8.24 2.88
N LEU A 32 -5.62 7.37 1.90
CA LEU A 32 -6.19 6.02 1.83
C LEU A 32 -5.72 5.15 3.00
N ALA A 33 -4.44 5.23 3.40
CA ALA A 33 -3.91 4.47 4.51
C ALA A 33 -4.53 4.92 5.84
N CYS A 34 -4.67 6.24 6.05
CA CYS A 34 -5.38 6.80 7.19
C CYS A 34 -6.86 6.38 7.20
N TRP A 35 -7.52 6.38 6.04
CA TRP A 35 -8.90 5.92 5.92
C TRP A 35 -9.04 4.45 6.30
N ALA A 36 -8.15 3.58 5.82
CA ALA A 36 -8.10 2.17 6.19
C ALA A 36 -7.88 1.96 7.69
N TYR A 37 -7.16 2.86 8.35
CA TYR A 37 -6.97 2.86 9.82
C TYR A 37 -8.17 3.37 10.60
N ALA A 38 -8.90 4.34 10.05
CA ALA A 38 -10.02 5.01 10.69
C ALA A 38 -11.36 4.27 10.50
N ASP A 39 -11.46 3.38 9.52
CA ASP A 39 -12.65 2.58 9.27
C ASP A 39 -12.91 1.62 10.45
N TRP A 40 -13.98 1.90 11.20
CA TRP A 40 -14.34 1.20 12.43
C TRP A 40 -14.72 -0.25 12.19
N ASP A 41 -15.49 -0.53 11.14
CA ASP A 41 -15.91 -1.88 10.78
C ASP A 41 -14.68 -2.70 10.39
N PHE A 42 -13.81 -2.09 9.57
CA PHE A 42 -12.56 -2.70 9.16
C PHE A 42 -11.67 -3.03 10.36
N LYS A 43 -11.44 -2.06 11.24
CA LYS A 43 -10.65 -2.23 12.46
C LYS A 43 -11.23 -3.28 13.40
N TYR A 44 -12.56 -3.32 13.55
CA TYR A 44 -13.26 -4.32 14.34
C TYR A 44 -12.97 -5.71 13.79
N PHE A 45 -13.13 -5.93 12.48
CA PHE A 45 -12.86 -7.24 11.89
C PHE A 45 -11.38 -7.66 11.99
N ILE A 46 -10.44 -6.76 11.69
CA ILE A 46 -9.01 -7.05 11.79
C ILE A 46 -8.61 -7.46 13.21
N ASN A 47 -9.03 -6.69 14.22
CA ASN A 47 -8.70 -6.97 15.61
C ASN A 47 -9.37 -8.24 16.12
N THR A 48 -10.60 -8.50 15.68
CA THR A 48 -11.38 -9.60 16.25
C THR A 48 -11.08 -10.94 15.58
N LEU A 49 -10.72 -10.95 14.29
CA LEU A 49 -10.19 -12.13 13.58
C LEU A 49 -8.69 -12.38 13.86
N GLU A 50 -8.03 -11.51 14.62
CA GLU A 50 -6.59 -11.55 14.88
C GLU A 50 -5.71 -11.47 13.61
N MET A 51 -6.17 -10.73 12.60
CA MET A 51 -5.42 -10.50 11.36
C MET A 51 -4.29 -9.49 11.54
N ARG A 52 -3.37 -9.76 12.49
CA ARG A 52 -2.22 -8.90 12.82
C ARG A 52 -1.39 -8.56 11.58
N HIS A 53 -1.25 -9.52 10.69
CA HIS A 53 -0.60 -9.35 9.40
C HIS A 53 -1.17 -8.16 8.62
N PHE A 54 -2.49 -8.07 8.42
CA PHE A 54 -3.07 -6.97 7.63
C PHE A 54 -2.79 -5.59 8.26
N HIS A 55 -2.87 -5.51 9.59
CA HIS A 55 -2.56 -4.28 10.33
C HIS A 55 -1.10 -3.86 10.12
N ASP A 56 -0.16 -4.79 10.24
CA ASP A 56 1.27 -4.53 10.07
C ASP A 56 1.60 -4.09 8.63
N GLY A 57 1.00 -4.74 7.63
CA GLY A 57 1.17 -4.35 6.22
C GLY A 57 0.68 -2.92 5.94
N THR A 58 -0.46 -2.54 6.53
CA THR A 58 -1.01 -1.18 6.39
C THR A 58 -0.15 -0.15 7.12
N ALA A 59 0.43 -0.49 8.28
CA ALA A 59 1.38 0.36 9.01
C ALA A 59 2.64 0.67 8.18
N VAL A 60 3.17 -0.36 7.50
CA VAL A 60 4.33 -0.23 6.61
C VAL A 60 3.99 0.71 5.45
N LEU A 61 2.84 0.54 4.79
CA LEU A 61 2.41 1.44 3.71
C LEU A 61 2.18 2.87 4.19
N LEU A 62 1.64 3.07 5.39
CA LEU A 62 1.47 4.41 5.97
C LEU A 62 2.84 5.10 6.14
N THR A 63 3.82 4.38 6.67
CA THR A 63 5.19 4.87 6.83
C THR A 63 5.82 5.19 5.48
N ALA A 64 5.63 4.32 4.49
CA ALA A 64 6.10 4.53 3.12
C ALA A 64 5.46 5.79 2.49
N ALA A 65 4.16 5.99 2.67
CA ALA A 65 3.41 7.13 2.13
C ALA A 65 3.91 8.47 2.68
N ILE A 66 4.26 8.53 3.97
CA ILE A 66 4.85 9.73 4.58
C ILE A 66 6.21 10.03 3.93
N LEU A 67 7.07 9.03 3.77
CA LEU A 67 8.37 9.19 3.11
C LEU A 67 8.20 9.64 1.66
N ALA A 68 7.27 9.01 0.92
CA ALA A 68 6.96 9.33 -0.46
C ALA A 68 6.37 10.74 -0.65
N ALA A 69 5.62 11.25 0.34
CA ALA A 69 5.08 12.60 0.30
C ALA A 69 6.13 13.67 0.64
N LEU A 70 7.09 13.37 1.53
CA LEU A 70 8.13 14.31 1.97
C LEU A 70 9.36 14.34 1.04
N ALA A 71 9.76 13.21 0.46
CA ALA A 71 10.93 13.12 -0.40
C ALA A 71 10.92 14.13 -1.57
N PRO A 72 9.79 14.35 -2.29
CA PRO A 72 9.72 15.34 -3.36
C PRO A 72 10.12 16.76 -2.95
N LEU A 73 9.88 17.17 -1.69
CA LEU A 73 10.29 18.49 -1.19
C LEU A 73 11.82 18.64 -1.21
N ILE A 74 12.53 17.61 -0.75
CA ILE A 74 14.00 17.55 -0.80
C ILE A 74 14.49 17.49 -2.25
N GLY A 75 13.79 16.74 -3.11
CA GLY A 75 14.08 16.67 -4.54
C GLY A 75 13.99 18.03 -5.22
N CYS A 76 12.93 18.79 -4.94
CA CYS A 76 12.73 20.15 -5.44
C CYS A 76 13.82 21.11 -4.93
N LEU A 77 14.12 21.12 -3.63
CA LEU A 77 15.19 21.95 -3.06
C LEU A 77 16.56 21.60 -3.65
N GLY A 78 16.84 20.31 -3.82
CA GLY A 78 18.07 19.83 -4.44
C GLY A 78 18.20 20.23 -5.92
N ALA A 79 17.09 20.26 -6.65
CA ALA A 79 17.04 20.70 -8.04
C ALA A 79 17.22 22.22 -8.19
N MET A 80 16.56 23.01 -7.33
CA MET A 80 16.68 24.48 -7.32
C MET A 80 18.08 24.93 -6.94
N GLY A 81 18.62 24.38 -5.85
CA GLY A 81 19.96 24.73 -5.34
C GLY A 81 21.11 24.02 -6.05
N GLU A 82 20.84 23.21 -7.08
CA GLU A 82 21.81 22.33 -7.76
C GLU A 82 22.70 21.54 -6.79
N SER A 83 22.15 21.20 -5.61
CA SER A 83 22.92 20.59 -4.53
C SER A 83 23.04 19.09 -4.76
N ARG A 84 24.25 18.66 -5.12
CA ARG A 84 24.58 17.23 -5.31
C ARG A 84 24.33 16.36 -4.07
N GLY A 85 24.39 16.97 -2.88
CA GLY A 85 24.11 16.31 -1.60
C GLY A 85 22.62 16.08 -1.42
N ALA A 86 21.79 17.12 -1.59
CA ALA A 86 20.34 17.02 -1.49
C ALA A 86 19.76 16.04 -2.54
N LEU A 87 20.26 16.08 -3.78
CA LEU A 87 19.89 15.13 -4.84
C LEU A 87 20.26 13.67 -4.50
N LEU A 88 21.36 13.44 -3.76
CA LEU A 88 21.71 12.10 -3.27
C LEU A 88 20.73 11.64 -2.20
N VAL A 89 20.48 12.48 -1.20
CA VAL A 89 19.56 12.17 -0.09
C VAL A 89 18.17 11.87 -0.63
N TYR A 90 17.67 12.69 -1.56
CA TYR A 90 16.42 12.46 -2.27
C TYR A 90 16.39 11.08 -2.94
N GLY A 91 17.41 10.73 -3.73
CA GLY A 91 17.47 9.43 -4.41
C GLY A 91 17.49 8.25 -3.44
N ILE A 92 18.19 8.37 -2.30
CA ILE A 92 18.18 7.34 -1.25
C ILE A 92 16.79 7.21 -0.63
N LEU A 93 16.13 8.33 -0.30
CA LEU A 93 14.78 8.33 0.25
C LEU A 93 13.77 7.67 -0.71
N CYS A 94 13.85 7.95 -2.01
CA CYS A 94 13.02 7.27 -3.01
C CYS A 94 13.27 5.76 -3.02
N ILE A 95 14.52 5.30 -2.96
CA ILE A 95 14.82 3.86 -2.93
C ILE A 95 14.22 3.21 -1.67
N VAL A 96 14.37 3.85 -0.51
CA VAL A 96 13.82 3.35 0.76
C VAL A 96 12.29 3.31 0.72
N ALA A 97 11.65 4.38 0.20
CA ALA A 97 10.21 4.43 0.02
C ALA A 97 9.72 3.32 -0.93
N CYS A 98 10.37 3.15 -2.09
CA CYS A 98 10.07 2.06 -3.03
C CYS A 98 10.11 0.67 -2.38
N ILE A 99 11.11 0.41 -1.52
CA ILE A 99 11.23 -0.88 -0.82
C ILE A 99 10.04 -1.09 0.11
N PHE A 100 9.66 -0.07 0.90
CA PHE A 100 8.52 -0.17 1.80
C PHE A 100 7.18 -0.24 1.06
N GLU A 101 7.02 0.48 -0.05
CA GLU A 101 5.82 0.42 -0.90
C GLU A 101 5.64 -0.97 -1.49
N LEU A 102 6.69 -1.55 -2.09
CA LEU A 102 6.65 -2.91 -2.63
C LEU A 102 6.41 -3.95 -1.55
N ALA A 103 7.12 -3.85 -0.42
CA ALA A 103 6.96 -4.79 0.68
C ALA A 103 5.54 -4.71 1.25
N GLY A 104 5.04 -3.51 1.53
CA GLY A 104 3.69 -3.28 2.06
C GLY A 104 2.59 -3.72 1.08
N ALA A 105 2.72 -3.37 -0.20
CA ALA A 105 1.77 -3.78 -1.23
C ALA A 105 1.74 -5.30 -1.38
N ALA A 106 2.91 -5.94 -1.55
CA ALA A 106 3.00 -7.40 -1.67
C ALA A 106 2.41 -8.11 -0.45
N TYR A 107 2.69 -7.58 0.75
CA TYR A 107 2.19 -8.14 2.00
C TYR A 107 0.67 -8.05 2.12
N ILE A 108 0.09 -6.91 1.76
CA ILE A 108 -1.37 -6.73 1.77
C ILE A 108 -2.02 -7.63 0.71
N LEU A 109 -1.48 -7.68 -0.51
CA LEU A 109 -2.01 -8.53 -1.59
C LEU A 109 -1.97 -10.02 -1.22
N ASP A 110 -0.86 -10.54 -0.68
CA ASP A 110 -0.75 -11.96 -0.30
C ASP A 110 -1.78 -12.36 0.77
N ASN A 111 -2.19 -11.41 1.63
CA ASN A 111 -3.15 -11.65 2.72
C ASN A 111 -4.60 -11.22 2.42
N SER A 112 -4.87 -10.49 1.34
CA SER A 112 -6.23 -9.96 1.07
C SER A 112 -6.83 -10.38 -0.27
N THR A 113 -6.03 -10.89 -1.21
CA THR A 113 -6.52 -11.32 -2.53
C THR A 113 -7.24 -12.66 -2.49
N ILE A 114 -8.25 -12.82 -3.34
CA ILE A 114 -9.01 -14.06 -3.49
C ILE A 114 -8.10 -15.17 -4.03
N TRP A 115 -8.24 -16.38 -3.49
CA TRP A 115 -7.42 -17.56 -3.79
C TRP A 115 -5.96 -17.44 -3.35
N SER A 116 -5.64 -16.44 -2.51
CA SER A 116 -4.33 -16.35 -1.87
C SER A 116 -4.29 -17.18 -0.58
N LYS A 117 -3.12 -17.20 0.08
CA LYS A 117 -2.97 -17.79 1.42
C LYS A 117 -3.96 -17.19 2.42
N GLY A 118 -4.30 -15.91 2.27
CA GLY A 118 -5.30 -15.22 3.09
C GLY A 118 -6.68 -15.86 2.98
N THR A 119 -7.13 -16.22 1.77
CA THR A 119 -8.43 -16.88 1.56
C THR A 119 -8.48 -18.26 2.22
N PHE A 120 -7.42 -19.05 2.11
CA PHE A 120 -7.35 -20.37 2.75
C PHE A 120 -7.32 -20.25 4.28
N TRP A 121 -6.51 -19.33 4.80
CA TRP A 121 -6.48 -19.04 6.23
C TRP A 121 -7.85 -18.57 6.74
N LEU A 122 -8.53 -17.67 6.01
CA LEU A 122 -9.88 -17.21 6.36
C LEU A 122 -10.88 -18.36 6.41
N LYS A 123 -10.79 -19.31 5.47
CA LYS A 123 -11.62 -20.53 5.50
C LYS A 123 -11.42 -21.31 6.79
N ASP A 124 -10.19 -21.62 7.16
CA ASP A 124 -9.91 -22.38 8.38
C ASP A 124 -10.33 -21.61 9.64
N ARG A 125 -10.08 -20.29 9.69
CA ARG A 125 -10.47 -19.45 10.82
C ARG A 125 -11.97 -19.33 10.97
N PHE A 126 -12.72 -19.09 9.89
CA PHE A 126 -14.18 -19.07 9.98
C PHE A 126 -14.73 -20.42 10.44
N TYR A 127 -14.13 -21.53 10.02
CA TYR A 127 -14.56 -22.86 10.46
C TYR A 127 -14.30 -23.05 11.97
N GLN A 128 -13.14 -22.63 12.46
CA GLN A 128 -12.83 -22.62 13.90
C GLN A 128 -13.80 -21.74 14.70
N LEU A 129 -14.07 -20.52 14.23
CA LEU A 129 -15.02 -19.62 14.88
C LEU A 129 -16.42 -20.23 14.97
N ILE A 130 -16.89 -20.91 13.91
CA ILE A 130 -18.18 -21.63 13.91
C ILE A 130 -18.22 -22.64 15.06
N TYR A 131 -17.19 -23.46 15.22
CA TYR A 131 -17.09 -24.44 16.30
C TYR A 131 -17.07 -23.78 17.69
N GLU A 132 -16.38 -22.64 17.83
CA GLU A 132 -16.24 -21.91 19.09
C GLU A 132 -17.50 -21.14 19.50
N THR A 133 -18.43 -20.85 18.58
CA THR A 133 -19.66 -20.07 18.86
C THR A 133 -20.52 -20.61 20.00
N GLN A 134 -20.48 -21.92 20.27
CA GLN A 134 -21.24 -22.55 21.37
C GLN A 134 -20.65 -22.26 22.76
N ARG A 135 -19.37 -21.90 22.84
CA ARG A 135 -18.61 -21.76 24.10
C ARG A 135 -18.08 -20.35 24.32
N ASP A 136 -17.78 -19.64 23.24
CA ASP A 136 -17.26 -18.29 23.28
C ASP A 136 -18.25 -17.31 22.64
N ASN A 137 -18.83 -16.44 23.48
CA ASN A 137 -19.74 -15.40 23.04
C ASN A 137 -19.05 -14.40 22.09
N ARG A 138 -17.72 -14.24 22.19
CA ARG A 138 -16.94 -13.43 21.25
C ARG A 138 -16.92 -14.05 19.87
N ALA A 139 -16.71 -15.36 19.76
CA ALA A 139 -16.73 -16.07 18.48
C ALA A 139 -18.12 -15.98 17.81
N TYR A 140 -19.19 -16.11 18.60
CA TYR A 140 -20.56 -15.89 18.14
C TYR A 140 -20.75 -14.47 17.60
N GLU A 141 -20.34 -13.44 18.35
CA GLU A 141 -20.48 -12.04 17.94
C GLU A 141 -19.74 -11.73 16.63
N ILE A 142 -18.50 -12.20 16.47
CA ILE A 142 -17.72 -12.00 15.23
C ILE A 142 -18.46 -12.58 14.04
N MET A 143 -18.89 -13.83 14.20
CA MET A 143 -19.52 -14.61 13.16
C MET A 143 -20.88 -13.99 12.77
N ARG A 144 -21.61 -13.47 13.76
CA ARG A 144 -22.85 -12.70 13.60
C ARG A 144 -22.62 -11.44 12.76
N VAL A 145 -21.70 -10.57 13.19
CA VAL A 145 -21.43 -9.29 12.53
C VAL A 145 -20.95 -9.50 11.09
N ILE A 146 -20.06 -10.48 10.85
CA ILE A 146 -19.52 -10.76 9.52
C ILE A 146 -20.61 -11.26 8.57
N GLN A 147 -21.43 -12.23 9.00
CA GLN A 147 -22.49 -12.77 8.14
C GLN A 147 -23.54 -11.74 7.80
N GLU A 148 -23.91 -10.88 8.77
CA GLU A 148 -24.89 -9.82 8.56
C GLU A 148 -24.34 -8.71 7.64
N HIS A 149 -23.10 -8.25 7.88
CA HIS A 149 -22.51 -7.15 7.09
C HIS A 149 -22.08 -7.58 5.69
N VAL A 150 -21.52 -8.79 5.56
CA VAL A 150 -20.90 -9.27 4.31
C VAL A 150 -21.83 -10.21 3.55
N GLN A 151 -22.99 -10.56 4.13
CA GLN A 151 -24.05 -11.34 3.46
C GLN A 151 -23.56 -12.71 2.97
N CYS A 152 -22.82 -13.40 3.83
CA CYS A 152 -22.26 -14.73 3.62
C CYS A 152 -22.81 -15.71 4.66
N CYS A 153 -22.60 -17.02 4.46
CA CYS A 153 -22.98 -18.02 5.45
C CYS A 153 -22.02 -19.20 5.51
N GLY A 154 -21.60 -19.54 6.74
CA GLY A 154 -20.62 -20.58 7.01
C GLY A 154 -19.20 -20.15 6.62
N SER A 155 -18.26 -21.08 6.68
CA SER A 155 -16.89 -20.83 6.25
C SER A 155 -16.76 -20.95 4.73
N TYR A 156 -16.96 -22.16 4.22
CA TYR A 156 -17.01 -22.49 2.80
C TYR A 156 -18.45 -22.47 2.26
N LYS A 157 -19.40 -23.02 3.03
CA LYS A 157 -20.83 -23.05 2.69
C LYS A 157 -21.66 -23.05 3.97
N TYR A 158 -22.96 -22.74 3.84
CA TYR A 158 -23.90 -22.78 4.97
C TYR A 158 -24.01 -24.16 5.66
N TYR A 159 -23.69 -25.25 4.95
CA TYR A 159 -23.69 -26.61 5.50
C TYR A 159 -22.64 -26.84 6.59
N ASP A 160 -21.60 -26.00 6.67
CA ASP A 160 -20.54 -26.14 7.68
C ASP A 160 -21.10 -26.11 9.12
N TYR A 161 -22.23 -25.42 9.34
CA TYR A 161 -22.96 -25.45 10.61
C TYR A 161 -23.54 -26.83 10.94
N SER A 162 -24.09 -27.50 9.93
CA SER A 162 -24.67 -28.83 10.09
C SER A 162 -23.58 -29.88 10.37
N ASP A 163 -22.40 -29.73 9.77
CA ASP A 163 -21.25 -30.63 10.01
C ASP A 163 -20.80 -30.61 11.48
N VAL A 164 -20.93 -29.46 12.15
CA VAL A 164 -20.63 -29.33 13.60
C VAL A 164 -21.88 -29.43 14.49
N HIS A 165 -23.01 -29.88 13.94
CA HIS A 165 -24.28 -30.09 14.68
C HIS A 165 -24.85 -28.82 15.33
N ILE A 166 -24.63 -27.65 14.70
CA ILE A 166 -25.15 -26.35 15.14
C ILE A 166 -26.25 -25.91 14.15
N PRO A 167 -27.39 -25.34 14.60
CA PRO A 167 -28.38 -24.78 13.69
C PRO A 167 -27.82 -23.57 12.94
N ILE A 168 -28.25 -23.39 11.69
CA ILE A 168 -27.87 -22.22 10.89
C ILE A 168 -28.43 -20.96 11.59
N PRO A 169 -27.57 -19.96 11.90
CA PRO A 169 -27.98 -18.74 12.57
C PRO A 169 -28.94 -17.89 11.71
N ASN A 170 -29.69 -16.99 12.34
CA ASN A 170 -30.66 -16.14 11.61
C ASN A 170 -29.96 -15.10 10.74
N GLU A 171 -28.74 -14.72 11.11
CA GLU A 171 -27.89 -13.75 10.43
C GLU A 171 -27.35 -14.28 9.10
N CYS A 172 -27.36 -15.60 8.92
CA CYS A 172 -27.14 -16.27 7.64
C CYS A 172 -28.31 -16.12 6.65
N ARG A 173 -29.43 -15.48 7.03
CA ARG A 173 -30.63 -15.35 6.20
C ARG A 173 -30.85 -13.91 5.78
N ASN A 174 -31.24 -13.74 4.51
CA ASN A 174 -31.66 -12.45 4.00
C ASN A 174 -32.98 -12.02 4.66
N GLN A 175 -33.00 -10.85 5.28
CA GLN A 175 -34.14 -10.33 6.05
C GLN A 175 -35.43 -10.14 5.24
N ILE A 176 -35.32 -9.98 3.91
CA ILE A 176 -36.47 -9.76 3.01
C ILE A 176 -37.01 -11.09 2.49
N THR A 177 -36.13 -11.96 2.00
CA THR A 177 -36.53 -13.20 1.31
C THR A 177 -36.58 -14.43 2.21
N GLY A 178 -35.97 -14.38 3.40
CA GLY A 178 -35.80 -15.51 4.31
C GLY A 178 -34.82 -16.59 3.82
N ASN A 179 -34.26 -16.41 2.62
CA ASN A 179 -33.32 -17.35 2.01
C ASN A 179 -31.94 -17.28 2.67
N VAL A 180 -31.31 -18.44 2.83
CA VAL A 180 -29.95 -18.55 3.36
C VAL A 180 -28.93 -18.07 2.32
N HIS A 181 -27.92 -17.32 2.76
CA HIS A 181 -26.81 -16.92 1.91
C HIS A 181 -26.05 -18.14 1.40
N LYS A 182 -25.88 -18.24 0.07
CA LYS A 182 -25.30 -19.43 -0.57
C LYS A 182 -23.77 -19.46 -0.56
N TYR A 183 -23.15 -18.29 -0.50
CA TYR A 183 -21.70 -18.15 -0.56
C TYR A 183 -21.08 -18.21 0.84
N GLY A 184 -19.94 -18.90 0.95
CA GLY A 184 -19.17 -18.97 2.18
C GLY A 184 -18.49 -17.66 2.53
N CYS A 185 -18.29 -17.41 3.82
CA CYS A 185 -17.65 -16.19 4.27
C CYS A 185 -16.20 -16.07 3.84
N HIS A 186 -15.45 -17.16 3.67
CA HIS A 186 -14.07 -17.08 3.18
C HIS A 186 -13.93 -16.36 1.83
N GLU A 187 -14.88 -16.54 0.91
CA GLU A 187 -14.86 -15.98 -0.44
C GLU A 187 -15.33 -14.52 -0.44
N ILE A 188 -16.52 -14.27 0.09
CA ILE A 188 -17.11 -12.91 0.06
C ILE A 188 -16.33 -11.96 0.97
N PHE A 189 -15.86 -12.43 2.13
CA PHE A 189 -15.02 -11.63 3.00
C PHE A 189 -13.66 -11.32 2.36
N SER A 190 -13.05 -12.29 1.67
CA SER A 190 -11.82 -12.02 0.91
C SER A 190 -12.05 -10.98 -0.19
N HIS A 191 -13.19 -11.02 -0.89
CA HIS A 191 -13.56 -9.99 -1.86
C HIS A 191 -13.75 -8.61 -1.19
N TYR A 192 -14.40 -8.57 -0.03
CA TYR A 192 -14.55 -7.35 0.77
C TYR A 192 -13.20 -6.74 1.14
N LEU A 193 -12.27 -7.55 1.66
CA LEU A 193 -10.90 -7.12 1.97
C LEU A 193 -10.18 -6.61 0.72
N SER A 194 -10.23 -7.37 -0.38
CA SER A 194 -9.55 -7.01 -1.63
C SER A 194 -10.07 -5.72 -2.25
N THR A 195 -11.36 -5.41 -2.09
CA THR A 195 -11.96 -4.18 -2.63
C THR A 195 -11.51 -2.95 -1.83
N ARG A 196 -11.33 -3.10 -0.52
CA ARG A 196 -10.83 -2.03 0.37
C ARG A 196 -9.30 -1.85 0.26
N SER A 197 -8.56 -2.95 0.12
CA SER A 197 -7.10 -2.95 0.02
C SER A 197 -6.57 -2.69 -1.40
N GLY A 198 -7.36 -2.98 -2.43
CA GLY A 198 -6.97 -2.82 -3.83
C GLY A 198 -6.50 -1.41 -4.21
N PRO A 199 -7.23 -0.34 -3.86
CA PRO A 199 -6.79 1.03 -4.11
C PRO A 199 -5.45 1.38 -3.46
N LEU A 200 -5.17 0.88 -2.25
CA LEU A 200 -3.88 1.10 -1.56
C LEU A 200 -2.73 0.51 -2.37
N ALA A 201 -2.86 -0.76 -2.77
CA ALA A 201 -1.84 -1.44 -3.55
C ALA A 201 -1.65 -0.80 -4.94
N GLY A 202 -2.75 -0.41 -5.60
CA GLY A 202 -2.72 0.24 -6.91
C GLY A 202 -1.99 1.59 -6.88
N VAL A 203 -2.31 2.45 -5.92
CA VAL A 203 -1.63 3.75 -5.77
C VAL A 203 -0.16 3.57 -5.37
N ALA A 204 0.15 2.62 -4.48
CA ALA A 204 1.53 2.30 -4.11
C ALA A 204 2.36 1.84 -5.32
N LEU A 205 1.81 1.01 -6.21
CA LEU A 205 2.51 0.58 -7.42
C LEU A 205 2.74 1.72 -8.41
N ALA A 206 1.76 2.61 -8.57
CA ALA A 206 1.92 3.81 -9.40
C ALA A 206 3.00 4.76 -8.86
N LEU A 207 3.05 4.94 -7.52
CA LEU A 207 4.10 5.68 -6.84
C LEU A 207 5.48 5.07 -7.05
N PHE A 208 5.61 3.76 -6.89
CA PHE A 208 6.85 3.03 -7.12
C PHE A 208 7.43 3.33 -8.52
N ILE A 209 6.60 3.23 -9.56
CA ILE A 209 7.04 3.51 -10.95
C ILE A 209 7.52 4.96 -11.08
N LEU A 210 6.76 5.92 -10.55
CA LEU A 210 7.13 7.33 -10.60
C LEU A 210 8.40 7.63 -9.83
N GLN A 211 8.59 7.04 -8.65
CA GLN A 211 9.79 7.20 -7.83
C GLN A 211 11.03 6.64 -8.50
N VAL A 212 10.94 5.51 -9.21
CA VAL A 212 12.07 4.97 -9.99
C VAL A 212 12.48 5.94 -11.09
N ILE A 213 11.52 6.49 -11.84
CA ILE A 213 11.79 7.48 -12.90
C ILE A 213 12.39 8.76 -12.30
N ALA A 214 11.81 9.24 -11.19
CA ALA A 214 12.26 10.45 -10.53
C ALA A 214 13.67 10.30 -9.93
N ALA A 215 13.96 9.17 -9.26
CA ALA A 215 15.28 8.84 -8.76
C ALA A 215 16.32 8.76 -9.89
N PHE A 216 15.98 8.10 -11.01
CA PHE A 216 16.85 8.07 -12.19
C PHE A 216 17.16 9.47 -12.71
N SER A 217 16.13 10.32 -12.83
CA SER A 217 16.30 11.71 -13.28
C SER A 217 17.17 12.54 -12.32
N ALA A 218 17.04 12.32 -11.00
CA ALA A 218 17.87 12.97 -9.98
C ALA A 218 19.33 12.50 -10.01
N PHE A 219 19.58 11.19 -10.18
CA PHE A 219 20.93 10.66 -10.35
C PHE A 219 21.58 11.18 -11.63
N HIS A 220 20.81 11.25 -12.71
CA HIS A 220 21.28 11.82 -13.97
C HIS A 220 21.63 13.31 -13.81
N MET A 221 20.75 14.11 -13.20
CA MET A 221 21.01 15.53 -12.89
C MET A 221 22.27 15.70 -12.05
N ARG A 222 22.40 14.92 -10.97
CA ARG A 222 23.59 14.92 -10.10
C ARG A 222 24.87 14.57 -10.88
N SER A 223 24.80 13.63 -11.81
CA SER A 223 25.93 13.26 -12.65
C SER A 223 26.36 14.38 -13.59
N LEU A 224 25.40 15.17 -14.11
CA LEU A 224 25.67 16.32 -14.95
C LEU A 224 26.30 17.47 -14.17
N ILE A 225 25.75 17.82 -13.00
CA ILE A 225 26.33 18.85 -12.13
C ILE A 225 27.79 18.52 -11.80
N ARG A 226 28.07 17.25 -11.44
CA ARG A 226 29.44 16.76 -11.20
C ARG A 226 30.37 16.83 -12.41
N ARG A 227 29.84 16.78 -13.64
CA ARG A 227 30.65 16.92 -14.87
C ARG A 227 30.96 18.39 -15.12
N VAL A 228 29.98 19.28 -14.92
CA VAL A 228 30.15 20.73 -15.07
C VAL A 228 31.21 21.26 -14.09
N GLU A 229 31.07 20.99 -12.80
CA GLU A 229 32.04 21.43 -11.78
C GLU A 229 33.47 20.91 -12.04
N ARG A 230 33.60 19.67 -12.52
CA ARG A 230 34.91 19.10 -12.89
C ARG A 230 35.52 19.82 -14.09
N GLY A 231 34.70 20.17 -15.08
CA GLY A 231 35.12 20.97 -16.24
C GLY A 231 35.67 22.33 -15.82
N GLU A 232 34.94 23.04 -14.95
CA GLU A 232 35.36 24.34 -14.41
C GLU A 232 36.65 24.26 -13.59
N THR A 233 36.77 23.24 -12.74
CA THR A 233 37.97 23.03 -11.91
C THR A 233 39.20 22.73 -12.77
N ASN A 234 39.03 21.97 -13.86
CA ASN A 234 40.11 21.67 -14.78
C ASN A 234 40.52 22.91 -15.59
N TYR A 235 39.54 23.70 -16.06
CA TYR A 235 39.82 24.96 -16.75
C TYR A 235 40.63 25.93 -15.89
N LYS A 236 40.22 26.16 -14.62
CA LYS A 236 40.96 27.01 -13.67
C LYS A 236 42.40 26.53 -13.44
N ARG A 237 42.62 25.21 -13.36
CA ARG A 237 43.97 24.63 -13.20
C ARG A 237 44.87 24.83 -14.42
N VAL A 238 44.32 24.75 -15.63
CA VAL A 238 45.10 24.98 -16.86
C VAL A 238 45.44 26.46 -17.01
N SER A 239 44.47 27.35 -16.77
CA SER A 239 44.68 28.80 -16.87
C SER A 239 45.67 29.35 -15.85
N SER A 240 45.88 28.70 -14.70
CA SER A 240 46.86 29.12 -13.70
C SER A 240 48.30 28.72 -14.04
N LYS A 241 48.51 27.88 -15.07
CA LYS A 241 49.83 27.35 -15.46
C LYS A 241 50.41 27.97 -16.74
N GLY A 242 49.60 28.69 -17.51
CA GLY A 242 50.03 29.45 -18.69
C GLY A 242 50.14 30.92 -18.36
#